data_AF-A0A6P8EWT7-F1
#
_entry.id   AF-A0A6P8EWT7-F1
#
_cell.length_a   1.000
_cell.length_b   1.000
_cell.length_c   1.000
_cell.angle_alpha   90.00
_cell.angle_beta   90.00
_cell.angle_gamma   90.00
#
_symmetry.space_group_name_H-M   'P 1'
#
loop_
_entity.id
_entity.type
_entity.pdbx_description
1 polymer ?
#
loop_
_entity_poly.entity_id
_entity_poly.type
_entity_poly.pdbx_seq_one_letter_code
_entity_poly.pdbx_strand_id
1 'polypeptide(L)'
;MALCWMLRLIVALAYLTQRSASTTGASPAHSGEVCSTWGNFHYKTFDGDFFQLPSSCNYILASLCEDPSDLNIQLRRVVQNSQPTITALFMKLEGVAIQISDESITIDNEKVNLPFSAYGLHIEKTESHLKITGKLGVVLTWKKDDSVSVELAAKHRNKTCGLCGDFNGVKIFDEFIENDERLEVADYGSKWKKDGPTESCEEVDLRPKDECQNATDICRRWLTLPAFSSCQSLVPVQQYVDACEKDVCQCNSSREVCMCDTLAEFSRQCGHAGGKPQEWRTPDFCST
;
A
#
# COMPACT_ATOMS: atom_id res chain seq x y z
N MET A 1 4.64 55.06 -48.32
CA MET A 1 5.79 55.28 -47.41
C MET A 1 5.58 54.35 -46.22
N ALA A 2 5.79 53.05 -46.38
CA ALA A 2 7.11 52.42 -46.40
C ALA A 2 7.88 52.65 -45.09
N LEU A 3 7.31 52.26 -43.93
CA LEU A 3 8.00 52.10 -42.65
C LEU A 3 7.04 51.50 -41.58
N CYS A 4 6.47 50.33 -41.83
CA CYS A 4 5.75 49.58 -40.76
C CYS A 4 5.69 48.06 -40.99
N TRP A 5 6.56 47.51 -41.84
CA TRP A 5 6.57 46.09 -42.22
C TRP A 5 7.95 45.43 -42.09
N MET A 6 8.88 46.03 -41.34
CA MET A 6 10.22 45.48 -41.07
C MET A 6 10.56 45.41 -39.57
N LEU A 7 9.62 44.93 -38.75
CA LEU A 7 9.91 44.60 -37.34
C LEU A 7 9.02 43.47 -36.78
N ARG A 8 8.66 42.51 -37.63
CA ARG A 8 8.02 41.24 -37.23
C ARG A 8 8.75 40.01 -37.77
N LEU A 9 10.07 40.10 -37.91
CA LEU A 9 10.92 39.00 -38.38
C LEU A 9 12.19 38.77 -37.53
N ILE A 10 12.22 39.29 -36.29
CA ILE A 10 13.32 39.05 -35.32
C ILE A 10 12.81 38.45 -33.99
N VAL A 11 11.55 38.00 -33.92
CA VAL A 11 11.01 37.28 -32.73
C VAL A 11 10.72 35.80 -33.07
N ALA A 12 11.49 35.20 -33.98
CA ALA A 12 11.31 33.82 -34.43
C ALA A 12 12.53 32.91 -34.21
N LEU A 13 13.51 33.32 -33.38
CA LEU A 13 14.72 32.53 -33.11
C LEU A 13 15.19 32.62 -31.64
N ALA A 14 14.27 32.66 -30.68
CA ALA A 14 14.62 32.68 -29.25
C ALA A 14 13.68 31.87 -28.35
N TYR A 15 13.13 30.75 -28.84
CA TYR A 15 12.45 29.76 -27.98
C TYR A 15 12.65 28.34 -28.52
N LEU A 16 13.92 27.92 -28.64
CA LEU A 16 14.30 26.53 -28.87
C LEU A 16 15.47 26.17 -27.95
N THR A 17 15.23 26.25 -26.65
CA THR A 17 16.01 25.50 -25.64
C THR A 17 15.09 25.21 -24.46
N GLN A 18 14.12 24.31 -24.63
CA GLN A 18 13.55 23.62 -23.48
C GLN A 18 14.66 22.70 -22.96
N ARG A 19 15.41 23.20 -21.98
CA ARG A 19 16.23 22.35 -21.12
C ARG A 19 15.28 21.31 -20.55
N SER A 20 15.44 20.07 -20.99
CA SER A 20 15.00 18.91 -20.23
C SER A 20 15.62 19.05 -18.84
N ALA A 21 14.83 19.50 -17.87
CA ALA A 21 15.14 19.28 -16.48
C ALA A 21 15.10 17.76 -16.30
N SER A 22 16.27 17.13 -16.42
CA SER A 22 16.47 15.77 -15.97
C SER A 22 16.21 15.80 -14.46
N THR A 23 15.04 15.32 -14.06
CA THR A 23 14.73 14.97 -12.69
C THR A 23 15.62 13.77 -12.33
N THR A 24 16.88 14.04 -12.01
CA THR A 24 17.77 13.06 -11.40
C THR A 24 17.25 12.80 -9.99
N GLY A 25 16.64 11.63 -9.74
CA GLY A 25 16.42 11.19 -8.37
C GLY A 25 15.26 10.23 -8.08
N ALA A 26 14.44 9.82 -9.05
CA ALA A 26 13.53 8.68 -8.84
C ALA A 26 14.15 7.44 -9.49
N SER A 27 14.52 6.45 -8.68
CA SER A 27 14.88 5.13 -9.21
C SER A 27 13.68 4.59 -10.01
N PRO A 28 13.87 4.02 -11.21
CA PRO A 28 12.80 3.36 -11.97
C PRO A 28 12.07 2.25 -11.18
N ALA A 29 12.66 1.80 -10.07
CA ALA A 29 12.09 0.83 -9.14
C ALA A 29 11.00 1.40 -8.21
N HIS A 30 10.63 2.68 -8.32
CA HIS A 30 9.52 3.26 -7.53
C HIS A 30 8.54 4.03 -8.41
N SER A 31 7.94 3.32 -9.36
CA SER A 31 6.90 3.82 -10.28
C SER A 31 5.47 3.74 -9.70
N GLY A 32 5.29 3.56 -8.38
CA GLY A 32 3.94 3.46 -7.79
C GLY A 32 3.24 2.17 -8.21
N GLU A 33 3.91 1.03 -8.06
CA GLU A 33 3.37 -0.28 -8.50
C GLU A 33 3.13 -1.22 -7.31
N VAL A 34 3.19 -0.66 -6.09
CA VAL A 34 3.01 -1.39 -4.83
C VAL A 34 1.82 -0.86 -4.07
N CYS A 35 0.80 -1.69 -3.97
CA CYS A 35 -0.28 -1.56 -3.01
C CYS A 35 0.13 -2.20 -1.67
N SER A 36 -0.30 -1.63 -0.55
CA SER A 36 -0.05 -2.23 0.76
C SER A 36 -1.18 -1.98 1.75
N THR A 37 -1.27 -2.86 2.74
CA THR A 37 -2.08 -2.67 3.95
C THR A 37 -1.26 -3.03 5.17
N TRP A 38 -1.40 -2.25 6.25
CA TRP A 38 -0.62 -2.41 7.48
C TRP A 38 -1.40 -1.94 8.70
N GLY A 39 -0.89 -2.30 9.89
CA GLY A 39 -1.29 -1.73 11.18
C GLY A 39 -2.81 -1.62 11.36
N ASN A 40 -3.26 -0.47 11.87
CA ASN A 40 -4.66 -0.20 12.20
C ASN A 40 -5.55 0.07 10.98
N PHE A 41 -5.74 -0.95 10.15
CA PHE A 41 -6.59 -0.94 8.96
C PHE A 41 -6.23 0.12 7.90
N HIS A 42 -4.94 0.45 7.77
CA HIS A 42 -4.47 1.34 6.71
C HIS A 42 -4.32 0.60 5.40
N TYR A 43 -4.58 1.32 4.31
CA TYR A 43 -4.40 0.88 2.94
C TYR A 43 -3.75 1.99 2.13
N LYS A 44 -2.95 1.57 1.16
CA LYS A 44 -2.38 2.41 0.11
C LYS A 44 -2.63 1.73 -1.24
N THR A 45 -3.27 2.43 -2.18
CA THR A 45 -3.53 1.93 -3.55
C THR A 45 -2.23 1.82 -4.36
N PHE A 46 -2.30 1.23 -5.55
CA PHE A 46 -1.17 1.23 -6.47
C PHE A 46 -0.74 2.67 -6.82
N ASP A 47 -1.71 3.54 -7.09
CA ASP A 47 -1.48 4.93 -7.52
C ASP A 47 -1.13 5.88 -6.36
N GLY A 48 -1.25 5.41 -5.13
CA GLY A 48 -0.66 6.00 -3.95
C GLY A 48 -1.64 6.70 -3.02
N ASP A 49 -2.94 6.42 -3.15
CA ASP A 49 -3.98 6.96 -2.30
C ASP A 49 -4.08 6.18 -0.99
N PHE A 50 -4.07 6.94 0.12
CA PHE A 50 -4.09 6.41 1.48
C PHE A 50 -5.50 6.50 2.06
N PHE A 51 -5.97 5.41 2.64
CA PHE A 51 -7.25 5.38 3.34
C PHE A 51 -7.21 4.42 4.53
N GLN A 52 -8.20 4.55 5.41
CA GLN A 52 -8.37 3.67 6.57
C GLN A 52 -9.76 3.06 6.49
N LEU A 53 -9.84 1.73 6.44
CA LEU A 53 -11.09 0.98 6.35
C LEU A 53 -11.22 0.08 7.59
N PRO A 54 -11.78 0.59 8.70
CA PRO A 54 -11.74 -0.06 10.01
C PRO A 54 -12.71 -1.25 10.10
N SER A 55 -12.36 -2.34 9.42
CA SER A 55 -13.23 -3.51 9.33
C SER A 55 -12.44 -4.81 9.23
N SER A 56 -12.87 -5.81 10.00
CA SER A 56 -12.27 -7.15 10.01
C SER A 56 -12.81 -8.08 8.90
N CYS A 57 -13.63 -7.55 8.00
CA CYS A 57 -14.26 -8.32 6.93
C CYS A 57 -13.23 -8.91 5.94
N ASN A 58 -13.63 -9.94 5.20
CA ASN A 58 -12.85 -10.42 4.08
C ASN A 58 -13.03 -9.47 2.89
N TYR A 59 -11.92 -9.01 2.31
CA TYR A 59 -11.94 -8.08 1.18
C TYR A 59 -11.08 -8.56 0.03
N ILE A 60 -11.50 -8.27 -1.20
CA ILE A 60 -10.61 -8.29 -2.36
C ILE A 60 -9.63 -7.12 -2.21
N LEU A 61 -8.36 -7.46 -1.99
CA LEU A 61 -7.27 -6.50 -1.98
C LEU A 61 -6.95 -6.07 -3.42
N ALA A 62 -6.66 -7.03 -4.30
CA ALA A 62 -6.40 -6.78 -5.72
C ALA A 62 -6.88 -7.96 -6.58
N SER A 63 -7.46 -7.68 -7.73
CA SER A 63 -7.92 -8.66 -8.72
C SER A 63 -7.73 -8.09 -10.12
N LEU A 64 -7.60 -8.93 -11.14
CA LEU A 64 -7.93 -8.53 -12.51
C LEU A 64 -9.46 -8.55 -12.65
N CYS A 65 -10.03 -7.49 -13.23
CA CYS A 65 -11.49 -7.34 -13.28
C CYS A 65 -12.15 -8.26 -14.29
N GLU A 66 -11.54 -8.39 -15.46
CA GLU A 66 -12.05 -9.25 -16.54
C GLU A 66 -11.68 -10.71 -16.31
N ASP A 67 -10.51 -10.97 -15.71
CA ASP A 67 -9.97 -12.31 -15.49
C ASP A 67 -9.59 -12.60 -14.02
N PRO A 68 -10.55 -12.67 -13.07
CA PRO A 68 -10.24 -12.96 -11.66
C PRO A 68 -9.58 -14.33 -11.42
N SER A 69 -9.63 -15.25 -12.40
CA SER A 69 -8.94 -16.53 -12.31
C SER A 69 -7.42 -16.41 -12.49
N ASP A 70 -6.95 -15.36 -13.14
CA ASP A 70 -5.52 -15.11 -13.36
C ASP A 70 -4.89 -14.40 -12.18
N LEU A 71 -5.64 -13.51 -11.54
CA LEU A 71 -5.22 -12.80 -10.33
C LEU A 71 -6.45 -12.41 -9.51
N ASN A 72 -6.55 -12.96 -8.31
CA ASN A 72 -7.44 -12.51 -7.25
C ASN A 72 -6.72 -12.69 -5.91
N ILE A 73 -6.65 -11.64 -5.11
CA ILE A 73 -6.00 -11.63 -3.79
C ILE A 73 -7.03 -11.09 -2.81
N GLN A 74 -7.38 -11.92 -1.84
CA GLN A 74 -8.25 -11.57 -0.73
C GLN A 74 -7.48 -11.62 0.58
N LEU A 75 -7.89 -10.78 1.50
CA LEU A 75 -7.28 -10.64 2.80
C LEU A 75 -8.35 -10.61 3.87
N ARG A 76 -8.13 -11.39 4.93
CA ARG A 76 -8.97 -11.42 6.11
C ARG A 76 -8.21 -10.92 7.32
N ARG A 77 -8.86 -10.06 8.10
CA ARG A 77 -8.40 -9.60 9.40
C ARG A 77 -9.27 -10.18 10.51
N VAL A 78 -8.75 -10.15 11.72
CA VAL A 78 -9.51 -10.33 12.96
C VAL A 78 -9.03 -9.28 13.95
N VAL A 79 -9.88 -8.90 14.90
CA VAL A 79 -9.47 -8.04 16.00
C VAL A 79 -9.05 -8.92 17.18
N GLN A 80 -7.76 -8.94 17.49
CA GLN A 80 -7.21 -9.66 18.65
C GLN A 80 -6.65 -8.65 19.64
N ASN A 81 -7.11 -8.69 20.90
CA ASN A 81 -6.67 -7.76 21.94
C ASN A 81 -6.81 -6.27 21.56
N SER A 82 -7.89 -5.91 20.84
CA SER A 82 -8.11 -4.56 20.28
C SER A 82 -7.12 -4.12 19.19
N GLN A 83 -6.33 -5.05 18.62
CA GLN A 83 -5.45 -4.80 17.50
C GLN A 83 -5.89 -5.60 16.27
N PRO A 84 -5.97 -4.98 15.08
CA PRO A 84 -6.35 -5.69 13.88
C PRO A 84 -5.17 -6.47 13.29
N THR A 85 -5.33 -7.79 13.25
CA THR A 85 -4.30 -8.72 12.77
C THR A 85 -4.75 -9.36 11.47
N ILE A 86 -3.86 -9.40 10.48
CA ILE A 86 -4.06 -10.15 9.24
C ILE A 86 -3.83 -11.63 9.56
N THR A 87 -4.84 -12.48 9.36
CA THR A 87 -4.76 -13.91 9.74
C THR A 87 -4.82 -14.85 8.55
N ALA A 88 -5.37 -14.41 7.42
CA ALA A 88 -5.44 -15.23 6.24
C ALA A 88 -5.33 -14.43 4.94
N LEU A 89 -4.70 -15.07 3.96
CA LEU A 89 -4.68 -14.66 2.57
C LEU A 89 -5.28 -15.77 1.72
N PHE A 90 -6.19 -15.40 0.83
CA PHE A 90 -6.75 -16.30 -0.17
C PHE A 90 -6.40 -15.75 -1.53
N MET A 91 -5.74 -16.54 -2.36
CA MET A 91 -5.30 -16.09 -3.68
C MET A 91 -5.68 -17.08 -4.75
N LYS A 92 -5.90 -16.55 -5.95
CA LYS A 92 -5.93 -17.31 -7.17
C LYS A 92 -4.96 -16.67 -8.15
N LEU A 93 -3.91 -17.40 -8.51
CA LEU A 93 -2.86 -16.94 -9.42
C LEU A 93 -2.77 -17.94 -10.60
N GLU A 94 -3.07 -17.49 -11.81
CA GLU A 94 -3.05 -18.32 -13.03
C GLU A 94 -3.84 -19.64 -12.87
N GLY A 95 -5.01 -19.57 -12.24
CA GLY A 95 -5.86 -20.73 -11.97
C GLY A 95 -5.55 -21.50 -10.69
N VAL A 96 -4.36 -21.31 -10.10
CA VAL A 96 -3.92 -22.03 -8.89
C VAL A 96 -4.47 -21.35 -7.64
N ALA A 97 -5.18 -22.10 -6.81
CA ALA A 97 -5.70 -21.60 -5.55
C ALA A 97 -4.66 -21.72 -4.44
N ILE A 98 -4.34 -20.63 -3.75
CA ILE A 98 -3.39 -20.58 -2.63
C ILE A 98 -4.14 -20.08 -1.40
N GLN A 99 -4.08 -20.81 -0.30
CA GLN A 99 -4.62 -20.36 0.98
C GLN A 99 -3.50 -20.35 2.00
N ILE A 100 -3.46 -19.29 2.77
CA ILE A 100 -2.43 -19.07 3.77
C ILE A 100 -3.11 -18.69 5.06
N SER A 101 -2.77 -19.41 6.12
CA SER A 101 -3.16 -19.11 7.49
C SER A 101 -1.98 -19.27 8.43
N ASP A 102 -2.20 -19.02 9.72
CA ASP A 102 -1.20 -19.25 10.77
C ASP A 102 -0.67 -20.69 10.83
N GLU A 103 -1.48 -21.66 10.43
CA GLU A 103 -1.21 -23.09 10.62
C GLU A 103 -0.58 -23.76 9.40
N SER A 104 -0.91 -23.27 8.20
CA SER A 104 -0.49 -23.93 6.96
C SER A 104 -0.59 -23.03 5.73
N ILE A 105 0.14 -23.46 4.70
CA ILE A 105 -0.03 -22.99 3.34
C ILE A 105 -0.56 -24.17 2.54
N THR A 106 -1.67 -23.97 1.84
CA THR A 106 -2.24 -24.96 0.93
C THR A 106 -2.25 -24.44 -0.50
N ILE A 107 -2.02 -25.35 -1.44
CA ILE A 107 -2.15 -25.12 -2.87
C ILE A 107 -3.15 -26.13 -3.39
N ASP A 108 -4.24 -25.66 -4.00
CA ASP A 108 -5.36 -26.49 -4.46
C ASP A 108 -5.87 -27.46 -3.37
N ASN A 109 -5.94 -26.95 -2.12
CA ASN A 109 -6.32 -27.68 -0.90
C ASN A 109 -5.31 -28.73 -0.39
N GLU A 110 -4.13 -28.84 -1.01
CA GLU A 110 -3.05 -29.69 -0.51
C GLU A 110 -2.03 -28.89 0.28
N LYS A 111 -1.68 -29.34 1.49
CA LYS A 111 -0.66 -28.70 2.33
C LYS A 111 0.72 -28.85 1.69
N VAL A 112 1.46 -27.75 1.58
CA VAL A 112 2.81 -27.74 1.00
C VAL A 112 3.88 -27.40 2.02
N ASN A 113 5.10 -27.87 1.76
CA ASN A 113 6.30 -27.48 2.51
C ASN A 113 7.04 -26.36 1.78
N LEU A 114 7.71 -25.49 2.54
CA LEU A 114 8.50 -24.39 1.99
C LEU A 114 10.00 -24.72 1.96
N PRO A 115 10.77 -24.15 1.01
CA PRO A 115 10.30 -23.35 -0.12
C PRO A 115 9.53 -24.21 -1.13
N PHE A 116 8.55 -23.62 -1.82
CA PHE A 116 7.72 -24.31 -2.81
C PHE A 116 7.96 -23.69 -4.19
N SER A 117 8.13 -24.53 -5.22
CA SER A 117 8.31 -24.11 -6.61
C SER A 117 7.59 -25.06 -7.56
N ALA A 118 6.38 -24.69 -8.00
CA ALA A 118 5.61 -25.45 -8.99
C ALA A 118 4.50 -24.56 -9.59
N TYR A 119 3.92 -24.97 -10.71
CA TYR A 119 2.82 -24.25 -11.38
C TYR A 119 3.13 -22.80 -11.78
N GLY A 120 4.42 -22.40 -11.80
CA GLY A 120 4.81 -21.01 -12.00
C GLY A 120 4.74 -20.13 -10.76
N LEU A 121 4.55 -20.75 -9.60
CA LEU A 121 4.64 -20.13 -8.29
C LEU A 121 6.00 -20.44 -7.67
N HIS A 122 6.54 -19.44 -6.99
CA HIS A 122 7.64 -19.61 -6.04
C HIS A 122 7.23 -19.01 -4.71
N ILE A 123 7.27 -19.82 -3.65
CA ILE A 123 6.93 -19.40 -2.29
C ILE A 123 8.13 -19.66 -1.39
N GLU A 124 8.60 -18.60 -0.74
CA GLU A 124 9.70 -18.64 0.22
C GLU A 124 9.28 -17.98 1.53
N LYS A 125 9.73 -18.55 2.64
CA LYS A 125 9.54 -17.97 3.98
C LYS A 125 10.90 -17.75 4.60
N THR A 126 11.12 -16.52 5.06
CA THR A 126 12.24 -16.14 5.90
C THR A 126 11.76 -15.95 7.34
N GLU A 127 12.66 -15.63 8.25
CA GLU A 127 12.28 -15.23 9.61
C GLU A 127 11.44 -13.96 9.64
N SER A 128 11.60 -13.06 8.67
CA SER A 128 10.94 -11.75 8.67
C SER A 128 9.67 -11.68 7.83
N HIS A 129 9.52 -12.51 6.81
CA HIS A 129 8.36 -12.44 5.90
C HIS A 129 8.17 -13.72 5.08
N LEU A 130 6.94 -13.88 4.59
CA LEU A 130 6.59 -14.81 3.51
C LEU A 130 6.56 -14.03 2.19
N LYS A 131 7.15 -14.58 1.13
CA LYS A 131 7.13 -14.00 -0.21
C LYS A 131 6.61 -15.01 -1.23
N ILE A 132 5.76 -14.53 -2.12
CA ILE A 132 5.11 -15.32 -3.18
C ILE A 132 5.34 -14.60 -4.49
N THR A 133 5.93 -15.31 -5.46
CA THR A 133 6.19 -14.80 -6.80
C THR A 133 5.44 -15.64 -7.81
N GLY A 134 4.60 -15.01 -8.63
CA GLY A 134 3.88 -15.63 -9.75
C GLY A 134 4.43 -15.20 -11.12
N LYS A 135 4.25 -16.03 -12.16
CA LYS A 135 4.77 -15.76 -13.51
C LYS A 135 4.15 -14.52 -14.17
N LEU A 136 2.95 -14.12 -13.76
CA LEU A 136 2.33 -12.89 -14.25
C LEU A 136 2.99 -11.60 -13.72
N GLY A 137 4.16 -11.66 -13.07
CA GLY A 137 4.81 -10.48 -12.52
C GLY A 137 4.04 -9.96 -11.30
N VAL A 138 3.60 -10.90 -10.47
CA VAL A 138 2.91 -10.65 -9.21
C VAL A 138 3.89 -11.03 -8.10
N VAL A 139 4.14 -10.11 -7.18
CA VAL A 139 4.92 -10.39 -5.97
C VAL A 139 4.09 -9.98 -4.77
N LEU A 140 3.69 -10.95 -3.94
CA LEU A 140 3.09 -10.68 -2.65
C LEU A 140 4.13 -10.89 -1.55
N THR A 141 4.25 -9.91 -0.65
CA THR A 141 5.05 -10.03 0.56
C THR A 141 4.14 -9.87 1.76
N TRP A 142 4.13 -10.87 2.64
CA TRP A 142 3.41 -10.81 3.90
C TRP A 142 4.39 -10.85 5.06
N LYS A 143 4.50 -9.72 5.77
CA LYS A 143 5.15 -9.67 7.07
C LYS A 143 4.08 -9.95 8.12
N LYS A 144 4.15 -11.16 8.70
CA LYS A 144 3.14 -11.67 9.63
C LYS A 144 2.87 -10.65 10.74
N ASP A 145 1.59 -10.47 11.06
CA ASP A 145 1.06 -9.54 12.07
C ASP A 145 1.33 -8.03 11.81
N ASP A 146 2.02 -7.66 10.73
CA ASP A 146 2.40 -6.27 10.42
C ASP A 146 1.69 -5.77 9.14
N SER A 147 2.01 -6.38 7.99
CA SER A 147 1.64 -5.81 6.69
C SER A 147 1.65 -6.80 5.54
N VAL A 148 0.83 -6.51 4.55
CA VAL A 148 0.83 -7.18 3.24
C VAL A 148 1.10 -6.15 2.16
N SER A 149 2.04 -6.43 1.27
CA SER A 149 2.27 -5.65 0.05
C SER A 149 2.10 -6.52 -1.19
N VAL A 150 1.53 -5.91 -2.23
CA VAL A 150 1.34 -6.52 -3.55
C VAL A 150 2.02 -5.62 -4.56
N GLU A 151 2.98 -6.18 -5.30
CA GLU A 151 3.64 -5.54 -6.44
C GLU A 151 3.16 -6.20 -7.73
N LEU A 152 2.77 -5.38 -8.70
CA LEU A 152 2.30 -5.85 -10.01
C LEU A 152 3.14 -5.25 -11.13
N ALA A 153 3.52 -6.09 -12.09
CA ALA A 153 4.15 -5.63 -13.32
C ALA A 153 3.24 -4.66 -14.09
N ALA A 154 3.83 -3.61 -14.66
CA ALA A 154 3.15 -2.55 -15.41
C ALA A 154 2.19 -3.02 -16.53
N LYS A 155 2.30 -4.27 -17.00
CA LYS A 155 1.37 -4.87 -17.98
C LYS A 155 -0.07 -5.01 -17.46
N HIS A 156 -0.26 -4.89 -16.15
CA HIS A 156 -1.56 -4.97 -15.45
C HIS A 156 -2.23 -3.62 -15.25
N ARG A 157 -1.61 -2.51 -15.70
CA ARG A 157 -2.21 -1.17 -15.61
C ARG A 157 -3.58 -1.10 -16.28
N ASN A 158 -4.51 -0.36 -15.67
CA ASN A 158 -5.92 -0.22 -16.09
C ASN A 158 -6.71 -1.53 -16.15
N LYS A 159 -6.25 -2.60 -15.49
CA LYS A 159 -6.93 -3.91 -15.50
C LYS A 159 -7.33 -4.38 -14.11
N THR A 160 -6.87 -3.69 -13.07
CA THR A 160 -7.07 -4.11 -11.70
C THR A 160 -8.36 -3.56 -11.11
N CYS A 161 -8.82 -4.20 -10.07
CA CYS A 161 -9.84 -3.70 -9.16
C CYS A 161 -9.68 -4.37 -7.80
N GLY A 162 -10.46 -3.93 -6.82
CA GLY A 162 -10.23 -4.24 -5.41
C GLY A 162 -9.86 -2.99 -4.64
N LEU A 163 -9.56 -3.15 -3.36
CA LEU A 163 -9.14 -2.05 -2.50
C LEU A 163 -7.87 -1.34 -2.99
N CYS A 164 -7.01 -2.02 -3.76
CA CYS A 164 -5.80 -1.45 -4.34
C CYS A 164 -6.01 -0.53 -5.56
N GLY A 165 -7.24 -0.34 -6.04
CA GLY A 165 -7.54 0.54 -7.16
C GLY A 165 -7.37 -0.09 -8.54
N ASP A 166 -7.47 0.75 -9.57
CA ASP A 166 -7.47 0.36 -10.99
C ASP A 166 -6.09 0.37 -11.67
N PHE A 167 -5.07 0.88 -10.96
CA PHE A 167 -3.67 0.90 -11.37
C PHE A 167 -3.48 1.68 -12.68
N ASN A 168 -4.10 2.86 -12.78
CA ASN A 168 -4.10 3.67 -14.00
C ASN A 168 -2.96 4.72 -14.05
N GLY A 169 -2.26 4.96 -12.93
CA GLY A 169 -1.17 5.93 -12.79
C GLY A 169 -1.63 7.34 -12.41
N VAL A 170 -2.92 7.56 -12.17
CA VAL A 170 -3.52 8.85 -11.79
C VAL A 170 -3.54 8.93 -10.27
N LYS A 171 -2.90 9.97 -9.72
CA LYS A 171 -2.70 10.12 -8.26
C LYS A 171 -3.81 10.94 -7.58
N ILE A 172 -5.03 10.93 -8.11
CA ILE A 172 -6.05 11.94 -7.76
C ILE A 172 -7.24 11.30 -7.05
N PHE A 173 -7.06 10.38 -6.08
CA PHE A 173 -8.17 9.73 -5.35
C PHE A 173 -9.33 9.32 -6.27
N ASP A 174 -9.04 8.97 -7.52
CA ASP A 174 -10.05 8.73 -8.55
C ASP A 174 -10.70 7.38 -8.35
N GLU A 175 -10.07 6.49 -7.57
CA GLU A 175 -10.70 5.27 -7.08
C GLU A 175 -11.93 5.54 -6.20
N PHE A 176 -12.00 6.75 -5.60
CA PHE A 176 -13.12 7.22 -4.81
C PHE A 176 -14.10 8.08 -5.60
N ILE A 177 -14.01 8.15 -6.93
CA ILE A 177 -14.94 8.89 -7.78
C ILE A 177 -15.76 7.90 -8.60
N GLU A 178 -17.07 7.94 -8.46
CA GLU A 178 -18.00 7.12 -9.24
C GLU A 178 -19.18 8.00 -9.70
N ASN A 179 -19.46 7.99 -11.00
CA ASN A 179 -20.50 8.84 -11.61
C ASN A 179 -20.37 10.33 -11.25
N ASP A 180 -19.14 10.85 -11.26
CA ASP A 180 -18.77 12.23 -10.86
C ASP A 180 -19.05 12.58 -9.38
N GLU A 181 -19.37 11.60 -8.54
CA GLU A 181 -19.55 11.76 -7.10
C GLU A 181 -18.41 11.12 -6.32
N ARG A 182 -17.98 11.78 -5.23
CA ARG A 182 -16.96 11.24 -4.34
C ARG A 182 -17.59 10.25 -3.34
N LEU A 183 -17.15 9.00 -3.39
CA LEU A 183 -17.52 7.95 -2.45
C LEU A 183 -16.83 8.15 -1.09
N GLU A 184 -17.56 7.82 -0.03
CA GLU A 184 -16.95 7.60 1.28
C GLU A 184 -16.13 6.31 1.28
N VAL A 185 -15.14 6.22 2.16
CA VAL A 185 -14.26 5.04 2.24
C VAL A 185 -15.04 3.76 2.55
N ALA A 186 -16.11 3.86 3.34
CA ALA A 186 -16.98 2.74 3.67
C ALA A 186 -17.76 2.22 2.44
N ASP A 187 -18.23 3.13 1.58
CA ASP A 187 -18.94 2.77 0.35
C ASP A 187 -17.98 2.12 -0.65
N TYR A 188 -16.79 2.70 -0.81
CA TYR A 188 -15.72 2.11 -1.61
C TYR A 188 -15.34 0.70 -1.12
N GLY A 189 -15.16 0.53 0.19
CA GLY A 189 -14.84 -0.76 0.80
C GLY A 189 -15.94 -1.81 0.61
N SER A 190 -17.21 -1.40 0.69
CA SER A 190 -18.37 -2.29 0.56
C SER A 190 -18.44 -2.99 -0.80
N LYS A 191 -17.94 -2.34 -1.87
CA LYS A 191 -17.85 -2.94 -3.22
C LYS A 191 -16.95 -4.16 -3.27
N TRP A 192 -15.96 -4.22 -2.39
CA TRP A 192 -14.91 -5.24 -2.39
C TRP A 192 -15.04 -6.26 -1.26
N LYS A 193 -16.09 -6.15 -0.43
CA LYS A 193 -16.41 -7.10 0.65
C LYS A 193 -16.80 -8.47 0.06
N LYS A 194 -16.26 -9.55 0.63
CA LYS A 194 -16.45 -10.94 0.15
C LYS A 194 -16.79 -11.94 1.25
N ASP A 195 -17.24 -11.48 2.40
CA ASP A 195 -17.74 -12.39 3.43
C ASP A 195 -18.91 -13.23 2.91
N GLY A 196 -18.86 -14.52 3.19
CA GLY A 196 -19.97 -15.43 2.96
C GLY A 196 -21.16 -15.15 3.89
N PRO A 197 -22.35 -15.67 3.60
CA PRO A 197 -23.56 -15.44 4.40
C PRO A 197 -23.47 -15.96 5.85
N THR A 198 -22.51 -16.84 6.13
CA THR A 198 -22.24 -17.39 7.47
C THR A 198 -21.02 -16.77 8.14
N GLU A 199 -20.34 -15.84 7.47
CA GLU A 199 -19.15 -15.17 8.01
C GLU A 199 -19.56 -13.89 8.71
N SER A 200 -19.14 -13.75 9.96
CA SER A 200 -19.28 -12.51 10.73
C SER A 200 -17.97 -11.73 10.69
N CYS A 201 -18.08 -10.42 10.54
CA CYS A 201 -16.97 -9.49 10.70
C CYS A 201 -17.39 -8.30 11.54
N GLU A 202 -16.39 -7.60 12.09
CA GLU A 202 -16.56 -6.46 12.97
C GLU A 202 -16.21 -5.18 12.21
N GLU A 203 -17.12 -4.22 12.22
CA GLU A 203 -16.84 -2.83 11.87
C GLU A 203 -16.43 -2.11 13.16
N VAL A 204 -15.29 -1.44 13.12
CA VAL A 204 -14.67 -0.83 14.31
C VAL A 204 -14.93 0.67 14.29
N ASP A 205 -15.57 1.16 15.36
CA ASP A 205 -15.76 2.59 15.56
C ASP A 205 -14.43 3.25 15.93
N LEU A 206 -13.97 4.17 15.08
CA LEU A 206 -12.76 4.95 15.31
C LEU A 206 -13.10 6.23 16.09
N ARG A 207 -12.26 6.59 17.06
CA ARG A 207 -12.34 7.88 17.75
C ARG A 207 -12.17 9.05 16.78
N PRO A 208 -12.92 10.15 16.95
CA PRO A 208 -12.74 11.36 16.16
C PRO A 208 -11.33 11.94 16.28
N LYS A 209 -10.83 12.54 15.19
CA LYS A 209 -9.52 13.19 15.14
C LYS A 209 -9.38 14.34 16.16
N ASP A 210 -10.45 15.06 16.43
CA ASP A 210 -10.44 16.28 17.25
C ASP A 210 -10.08 16.04 18.73
N GLU A 211 -10.13 14.79 19.18
CA GLU A 211 -9.79 14.39 20.55
C GLU A 211 -8.27 14.18 20.74
N CYS A 212 -7.48 14.38 19.69
CA CYS A 212 -6.11 13.90 19.60
C CYS A 212 -5.07 15.03 19.53
N GLN A 213 -4.75 15.61 20.69
CA GLN A 213 -3.78 16.70 20.75
C GLN A 213 -2.33 16.23 20.53
N ASN A 214 -1.59 17.00 19.72
CA ASN A 214 -0.15 16.87 19.42
C ASN A 214 0.28 15.60 18.65
N ALA A 215 -0.65 14.78 18.14
CA ALA A 215 -0.29 13.55 17.42
C ALA A 215 0.45 13.82 16.11
N THR A 216 0.01 14.81 15.33
CA THR A 216 0.70 15.24 14.09
C THR A 216 2.18 15.56 14.34
N ASP A 217 2.49 16.37 15.37
CA ASP A 217 3.87 16.80 15.63
C ASP A 217 4.76 15.65 16.09
N ILE A 218 4.21 14.75 16.92
CA ILE A 218 4.92 13.54 17.34
C ILE A 218 5.23 12.66 16.12
N CYS A 219 4.22 12.35 15.31
CA CYS A 219 4.37 11.54 14.10
C CYS A 219 5.39 12.12 13.12
N ARG A 220 5.30 13.44 12.87
CA ARG A 220 6.25 14.14 12.00
C ARG A 220 7.67 14.03 12.53
N ARG A 221 7.89 14.27 13.83
CA ARG A 221 9.21 14.19 14.46
C ARG A 221 9.86 12.82 14.23
N TRP A 222 9.10 11.74 14.39
CA TRP A 222 9.61 10.37 14.20
C TRP A 222 9.87 10.05 12.72
N LEU A 223 8.97 10.39 11.82
CA LEU A 223 9.11 10.15 10.38
C LEU A 223 10.22 11.00 9.71
N THR A 224 10.65 12.08 10.38
CA THR A 224 11.78 12.94 9.95
C THR A 224 13.08 12.68 10.71
N LEU A 225 13.20 11.59 11.47
CA LEU A 225 14.45 11.25 12.14
C LEU A 225 15.62 11.13 11.14
N PRO A 226 16.86 11.39 11.57
CA PRO A 226 18.04 11.23 10.71
C PRO A 226 18.15 9.83 10.07
N ALA A 227 17.64 8.80 10.76
CA ALA A 227 17.55 7.44 10.25
C ALA A 227 16.76 7.33 8.93
N PHE A 228 15.82 8.24 8.71
CA PHE A 228 14.97 8.33 7.52
C PHE A 228 15.40 9.41 6.53
N SER A 229 16.61 9.97 6.66
CA SER A 229 17.10 11.03 5.78
C SER A 229 17.11 10.64 4.30
N SER A 230 17.39 9.37 3.97
CA SER A 230 17.37 8.86 2.59
C SER A 230 15.95 8.63 2.02
N CYS A 231 14.92 8.76 2.85
CA CYS A 231 13.54 8.47 2.49
C CYS A 231 12.74 9.71 2.09
N GLN A 232 13.13 10.89 2.58
CA GLN A 232 12.31 12.11 2.55
C GLN A 232 11.87 12.55 1.15
N SER A 233 12.66 12.23 0.12
CA SER A 233 12.35 12.56 -1.29
C SER A 233 11.85 11.36 -2.11
N LEU A 234 11.84 10.16 -1.54
CA LEU A 234 11.47 8.92 -2.23
C LEU A 234 10.05 8.48 -1.93
N VAL A 235 9.59 8.75 -0.71
CA VAL A 235 8.27 8.35 -0.23
C VAL A 235 7.50 9.57 0.28
N PRO A 236 6.16 9.57 0.16
CA PRO A 236 5.35 10.74 0.46
C PRO A 236 5.14 10.89 1.97
N VAL A 237 6.10 11.55 2.64
CA VAL A 237 6.19 11.65 4.11
C VAL A 237 4.90 12.13 4.76
N GLN A 238 4.20 13.11 4.16
CA GLN A 238 3.00 13.68 4.75
C GLN A 238 1.88 12.67 4.91
N GLN A 239 1.67 11.79 3.93
CA GLN A 239 0.64 10.75 3.96
C GLN A 239 0.89 9.75 5.09
N TYR A 240 2.15 9.43 5.36
CA TYR A 240 2.52 8.60 6.52
C TYR A 240 2.37 9.32 7.85
N VAL A 241 2.60 10.64 7.90
CA VAL A 241 2.29 11.46 9.09
C VAL A 241 0.80 11.41 9.39
N ASP A 242 -0.05 11.54 8.36
CA ASP A 242 -1.51 11.52 8.51
C ASP A 242 -2.02 10.13 8.93
N ALA A 243 -1.42 9.04 8.41
CA ALA A 243 -1.71 7.67 8.83
C ALA A 243 -1.28 7.42 10.29
N CYS A 244 -0.06 7.85 10.65
CA CYS A 244 0.47 7.75 12.02
C CYS A 244 -0.40 8.52 13.01
N GLU A 245 -0.88 9.70 12.63
CA GLU A 245 -1.76 10.50 13.47
C GLU A 245 -3.00 9.68 13.85
N LYS A 246 -3.65 9.05 12.87
CA LYS A 246 -4.81 8.17 13.13
C LYS A 246 -4.46 7.05 14.09
N ASP A 247 -3.30 6.41 13.98
CA ASP A 247 -2.85 5.36 14.91
C ASP A 247 -2.71 5.87 16.34
N VAL A 248 -2.02 7.01 16.51
CA VAL A 248 -1.79 7.62 17.82
C VAL A 248 -3.11 8.03 18.47
N CYS A 249 -4.10 8.46 17.68
CA CYS A 249 -5.41 8.85 18.20
C CYS A 249 -6.25 7.68 18.71
N GLN A 250 -6.11 6.50 18.10
CA GLN A 250 -6.78 5.29 18.56
C GLN A 250 -6.03 4.58 19.70
N CYS A 251 -4.87 5.10 20.09
CA CYS A 251 -4.00 4.45 21.04
C CYS A 251 -4.58 4.46 22.47
N ASN A 252 -4.80 3.27 23.01
CA ASN A 252 -5.13 3.07 24.43
C ASN A 252 -3.89 2.82 25.31
N SER A 253 -2.75 2.52 24.69
CA SER A 253 -1.45 2.30 25.32
C SER A 253 -0.55 3.55 25.17
N SER A 254 0.78 3.40 25.27
CA SER A 254 1.69 4.52 25.03
C SER A 254 1.66 4.93 23.55
N ARG A 255 1.56 6.25 23.31
CA ARG A 255 1.48 6.83 21.96
C ARG A 255 2.60 6.35 21.04
N GLU A 256 3.78 6.14 21.62
CA GLU A 256 5.00 5.66 20.98
C GLU A 256 4.85 4.27 20.36
N VAL A 257 4.11 3.36 21.01
CA VAL A 257 3.96 1.98 20.51
C VAL A 257 2.97 1.92 19.35
N CYS A 258 1.94 2.76 19.35
CA CYS A 258 0.88 2.72 18.34
C CYS A 258 1.33 3.16 16.94
N MET A 259 2.41 3.94 16.82
CA MET A 259 2.93 4.36 15.51
C MET A 259 3.92 3.39 14.86
N CYS A 260 4.33 2.33 15.57
CA CYS A 260 5.41 1.42 15.12
C CYS A 260 5.11 0.78 13.75
N ASP A 261 3.86 0.37 13.52
CA ASP A 261 3.46 -0.27 12.26
C ASP A 261 3.57 0.70 11.08
N THR A 262 3.15 1.96 11.28
CA THR A 262 3.26 2.99 10.24
C THR A 262 4.72 3.42 10.00
N LEU A 263 5.56 3.49 11.04
CA LEU A 263 7.00 3.72 10.87
C LEU A 263 7.68 2.54 10.14
N ALA A 264 7.27 1.31 10.43
CA ALA A 264 7.75 0.12 9.74
C ALA A 264 7.34 0.12 8.26
N GLU A 265 6.09 0.50 7.95
CA GLU A 265 5.63 0.69 6.57
C GLU A 265 6.45 1.74 5.84
N PHE A 266 6.64 2.91 6.45
CA PHE A 266 7.45 3.97 5.87
C PHE A 266 8.89 3.51 5.58
N SER A 267 9.52 2.82 6.53
CA SER A 267 10.86 2.25 6.38
C SER A 267 10.91 1.23 5.23
N ARG A 268 9.94 0.33 5.13
CA ARG A 268 9.89 -0.69 4.08
C ARG A 268 9.68 -0.07 2.70
N GLN A 269 8.76 0.88 2.57
CA GLN A 269 8.48 1.57 1.32
C GLN A 269 9.66 2.42 0.86
N CYS A 270 10.39 3.02 1.80
CA CYS A 270 11.66 3.69 1.53
C CYS A 270 12.74 2.73 1.01
N GLY A 271 12.93 1.57 1.67
CA GLY A 271 13.87 0.55 1.21
C GLY A 271 13.51 0.02 -0.19
N HIS A 272 12.22 -0.21 -0.45
CA HIS A 272 11.71 -0.58 -1.77
C HIS A 272 11.99 0.50 -2.82
N ALA A 273 11.96 1.79 -2.46
CA ALA A 273 12.32 2.91 -3.33
C ALA A 273 13.81 3.05 -3.65
N GLY A 274 14.65 2.15 -3.13
CA GLY A 274 16.11 2.26 -3.22
C GLY A 274 16.71 3.19 -2.17
N GLY A 275 15.90 3.68 -1.23
CA GLY A 275 16.37 4.34 -0.03
C GLY A 275 17.11 3.37 0.90
N LYS A 276 17.79 3.93 1.89
CA LYS A 276 18.57 3.17 2.88
C LYS A 276 18.21 3.67 4.27
N PRO A 277 16.99 3.36 4.77
CA PRO A 277 16.64 3.71 6.14
C PRO A 277 17.66 3.07 7.09
N GLN A 278 18.11 3.84 8.07
CA GLN A 278 18.99 3.34 9.12
C GLN A 278 18.18 2.74 10.26
N GLU A 279 18.86 2.12 11.22
CA GLU A 279 18.21 1.61 12.42
C GLU A 279 17.47 2.75 13.15
N TRP A 280 16.17 2.54 13.36
CA TRP A 280 15.28 3.50 14.02
C TRP A 280 14.56 2.86 15.21
N ARG A 281 14.59 1.53 15.33
CA ARG A 281 14.07 0.82 16.49
C ARG A 281 15.12 0.83 17.59
N THR A 282 14.65 0.89 18.84
CA THR A 282 15.51 0.83 20.01
C THR A 282 14.93 -0.16 21.02
N PRO A 283 15.69 -0.59 22.04
CA PRO A 283 15.16 -1.48 23.08
C PRO A 283 13.90 -0.92 23.78
N ASP A 284 13.80 0.41 23.87
CA ASP A 284 12.70 1.11 24.53
C ASP A 284 11.61 1.60 23.55
N PHE A 285 11.81 1.46 22.24
CA PHE A 285 10.90 1.96 21.21
C PHE A 285 10.80 1.00 20.03
N CYS A 286 9.60 0.44 19.82
CA CYS A 286 9.32 -0.50 18.73
C CYS A 286 10.36 -1.63 18.66
N SER A 287 10.62 -2.30 19.78
CA SER A 287 11.70 -3.31 19.88
C SER A 287 11.41 -4.61 19.11
N THR A 288 10.21 -4.77 18.59
CA THR A 288 9.71 -5.96 17.85
C THR A 288 9.26 -5.61 16.44
#